data_AF-A0A9P9XS39-F1
#
_entry.id   AF-A0A9P9XS39-F1
#
_cell.length_a   1.000
_cell.length_b   1.000
_cell.length_c   1.000
_cell.angle_alpha   90.00
_cell.angle_beta   90.00
_cell.angle_gamma   90.00
#
_symmetry.space_group_name_H-M   'P 1'
#
loop_
_entity.id
_entity.type
_entity.pdbx_description
1 polymer ?
#
loop_
_entity_poly.entity_id
_entity_poly.type
_entity_poly.pdbx_seq_one_letter_code
_entity_poly.pdbx_strand_id
1 'polypeptide(L)'
;MLPALDTIWHSPTLFTSIKSSAPFNGKVLAQCPKSSTIAANPTTPRESPHGSNGFALVSPACIDPLYSKPVIDSEADEISPGPHHHVAGHFSNTSTRFNFYFPPKDAWGGRFFQLAYPTQSANATEETIGFGLDSKAYTVQVTGSNGFRAEAAAASTQHIYGYVYGGSGGSNQVIGGIENTVGVWDGAVAMVQAVPISAPNSPSIRAMAGLVLRNRKTEIQDSLKPGGSGNPLSIPSMTELERSMLIEATKLGVPIRAWEQYDEVADSSHLNILRNTIIQPSDPTYVEDFWSKPGYLGTVDSALGTTMREAVVDFNATVEDVQLDNDGKLVSIRLDTVPEAVADVYGYDLGFLGADDFKLRTISGTLSTANYTMLFTDYTADANDATLTKFIAKGVKVHIDNKSSVAMHSYYRHQIPERAGFYGFDQFRTVNGTNYPQRTPDTSKSLARSVSGGNHTGTIGCKLIVVQNLLDSDAFPWHADWYRSQVKRQLGDRFEDNYRLWYNDNAEHFYEKRPPHRLALIVPYNGIYQQAL
;
A
#
# COMPACT_ATOMS: atom_id res chain seq x y z
N MET A 1 -16.11 15.98 -29.36
CA MET A 1 -14.76 15.39 -29.36
C MET A 1 -14.44 15.03 -27.93
N LEU A 2 -14.63 13.75 -27.59
CA LEU A 2 -14.34 13.19 -26.27
C LEU A 2 -12.82 13.10 -26.06
N PRO A 3 -12.28 13.34 -24.86
CA PRO A 3 -11.08 12.62 -24.47
C PRO A 3 -11.47 11.16 -24.25
N ALA A 4 -10.76 10.26 -24.90
CA ALA A 4 -10.84 8.84 -24.61
C ALA A 4 -10.65 8.64 -23.10
N LEU A 5 -11.51 7.83 -22.49
CA LEU A 5 -11.21 7.16 -21.23
C LEU A 5 -10.04 6.22 -21.53
N ASP A 6 -8.83 6.78 -21.52
CA ASP A 6 -7.61 6.01 -21.46
C ASP A 6 -7.64 5.27 -20.14
N THR A 7 -7.92 3.98 -20.25
CA THR A 7 -7.76 2.95 -19.23
C THR A 7 -6.47 3.25 -18.48
N ILE A 8 -6.59 3.67 -17.21
CA ILE A 8 -5.45 3.86 -16.34
C ILE A 8 -4.86 2.47 -16.13
N TRP A 9 -3.82 2.14 -16.90
CA TRP A 9 -3.02 0.94 -16.79
C TRP A 9 -2.35 0.91 -15.40
N HIS A 10 -3.09 0.46 -14.40
CA HIS A 10 -2.48 -0.15 -13.23
C HIS A 10 -1.94 -1.49 -13.73
N SER A 11 -0.63 -1.72 -13.59
CA SER A 11 -0.03 -3.01 -13.95
C SER A 11 -0.84 -4.15 -13.30
N PRO A 12 -1.43 -5.06 -14.10
CA PRO A 12 -2.34 -6.11 -13.62
C PRO A 12 -1.63 -7.24 -12.84
N THR A 13 -0.32 -7.13 -12.58
CA THR A 13 0.51 -8.22 -12.06
C THR A 13 0.82 -8.14 -10.56
N LEU A 14 0.36 -7.11 -9.85
CA LEU A 14 0.88 -6.76 -8.53
C LEU A 14 -0.03 -7.07 -7.33
N PHE A 15 -1.20 -7.70 -7.46
CA PHE A 15 -2.08 -7.94 -6.28
C PHE A 15 -2.81 -9.30 -6.25
N THR A 16 -2.49 -10.24 -7.14
CA THR A 16 -3.15 -11.56 -7.22
C THR A 16 -2.87 -12.52 -6.05
N SER A 17 -2.13 -12.11 -5.00
CA SER A 17 -1.68 -13.01 -3.93
C SER A 17 -2.21 -12.72 -2.52
N ILE A 18 -3.23 -11.86 -2.32
CA ILE A 18 -3.93 -11.79 -1.02
C ILE A 18 -4.87 -13.00 -0.87
N LYS A 19 -4.33 -14.22 -0.97
CA LYS A 19 -4.94 -15.38 -0.31
C LYS A 19 -4.48 -15.35 1.13
N SER A 20 -5.42 -15.53 2.06
CA SER A 20 -5.17 -15.56 3.50
C SER A 20 -3.92 -16.39 3.82
N SER A 21 -2.79 -15.72 4.05
CA SER A 21 -1.64 -16.35 4.65
C SER A 21 -2.03 -16.71 6.08
N ALA A 22 -1.69 -17.94 6.50
CA ALA A 22 -1.94 -18.42 7.85
C ALA A 22 -1.58 -17.35 8.90
N PRO A 23 -2.32 -17.27 10.03
CA PRO A 23 -2.06 -16.29 11.06
C PRO A 23 -0.58 -16.32 11.47
N PHE A 24 -0.03 -15.14 11.75
CA PHE A 24 1.33 -14.94 12.25
C PHE A 24 1.55 -15.78 13.51
N ASN A 25 1.99 -17.02 13.34
CA ASN A 25 2.32 -17.91 14.43
C ASN A 25 3.73 -17.53 14.87
N GLY A 26 3.83 -16.65 15.87
CA GLY A 26 5.08 -16.17 16.47
C GLY A 26 5.93 -17.26 17.18
N LYS A 27 5.81 -18.52 16.77
CA LYS A 27 6.49 -19.69 17.36
C LYS A 27 7.51 -20.37 16.45
N VAL A 28 7.64 -19.98 15.19
CA VAL A 28 8.62 -20.59 14.27
C VAL A 28 9.87 -19.71 14.21
N LEU A 29 10.73 -19.87 15.21
CA LEU A 29 12.01 -19.18 15.31
C LEU A 29 13.01 -19.81 14.34
N ALA A 30 13.79 -18.97 13.65
CA ALA A 30 14.97 -19.41 12.92
C ALA A 30 15.93 -20.14 13.88
N GLN A 31 16.54 -21.23 13.41
CA GLN A 31 17.53 -21.95 14.21
C GLN A 31 18.85 -21.21 14.10
N CYS A 32 19.20 -20.43 15.13
CA CYS A 32 20.48 -19.76 15.24
C CYS A 32 21.45 -20.62 16.07
N PRO A 33 22.72 -20.75 15.68
CA PRO A 33 23.73 -21.41 16.52
C PRO A 33 23.87 -20.70 17.88
N LYS A 34 24.06 -21.47 18.96
CA LYS A 34 24.32 -20.90 20.30
C LYS A 34 25.64 -20.11 20.24
N SER A 35 25.58 -18.83 20.62
CA SER A 35 26.70 -17.88 20.67
C SER A 35 28.03 -18.53 21.07
N SER A 36 28.89 -18.80 20.08
CA SER A 36 30.33 -18.76 20.25
C SER A 36 30.78 -17.33 19.97
N THR A 37 31.50 -16.73 20.91
CA THR A 37 32.05 -15.37 20.81
C THR A 37 32.79 -15.17 19.49
N ILE A 38 32.16 -14.47 18.54
CA ILE A 38 32.83 -13.95 17.36
C ILE A 38 33.70 -12.78 17.84
N ALA A 39 35.00 -12.85 17.57
CA ALA A 39 35.93 -11.78 17.88
C ALA A 39 35.47 -10.49 17.19
N ALA A 40 35.22 -9.45 17.99
CA ALA A 40 34.76 -8.16 17.51
C ALA A 40 35.85 -7.48 16.66
N ASN A 41 35.54 -7.21 15.39
CA ASN A 41 36.24 -6.18 14.63
C ASN A 41 35.77 -4.81 15.17
N PRO A 42 36.66 -3.83 15.41
CA PRO A 42 36.30 -2.55 16.03
C PRO A 42 35.50 -1.61 15.11
N THR A 43 35.03 -2.06 13.94
CA THR A 43 34.26 -1.28 12.97
C THR A 43 32.81 -1.73 12.81
N THR A 44 32.35 -2.76 13.51
CA THR A 44 30.94 -3.19 13.50
C THR A 44 30.16 -2.57 14.67
N PRO A 45 28.94 -2.04 14.42
CA PRO A 45 28.14 -1.40 15.47
C PRO A 45 27.84 -2.39 16.60
N ARG A 46 27.90 -1.96 17.87
CA ARG A 46 27.29 -2.74 18.95
C ARG A 46 25.78 -2.78 18.74
N GLU A 47 25.30 -3.95 18.36
CA GLU A 47 23.91 -4.28 18.03
C GLU A 47 23.10 -4.52 19.32
N SER A 48 21.85 -4.05 19.34
CA SER A 48 20.89 -4.47 20.38
C SER A 48 20.62 -5.97 20.19
N PRO A 49 20.72 -6.82 21.22
CA PRO A 49 20.57 -8.27 21.06
C PRO A 49 19.12 -8.74 20.78
N HIS A 50 18.16 -7.81 20.68
CA HIS A 50 16.75 -8.08 20.52
C HIS A 50 16.12 -7.20 19.42
N GLY A 51 15.38 -7.81 18.50
CA GLY A 51 14.61 -7.14 17.45
C GLY A 51 13.29 -6.56 17.95
N SER A 52 12.52 -5.99 17.03
CA SER A 52 11.29 -5.20 17.29
C SER A 52 10.17 -5.90 18.08
N ASN A 53 10.24 -7.23 18.22
CA ASN A 53 9.30 -8.07 18.96
C ASN A 53 9.91 -8.64 20.27
N GLY A 54 11.11 -8.22 20.68
CA GLY A 54 11.83 -8.74 21.86
C GLY A 54 12.55 -10.08 21.65
N PHE A 55 12.48 -10.66 20.45
CA PHE A 55 13.21 -11.89 20.08
C PHE A 55 14.64 -11.58 19.60
N ALA A 56 15.52 -12.57 19.64
CA ALA A 56 16.87 -12.45 19.07
C ALA A 56 16.80 -12.10 17.57
N LEU A 57 17.71 -11.23 17.12
CA LEU A 57 17.83 -10.84 15.72
C LEU A 57 18.20 -12.05 14.84
N VAL A 58 17.65 -12.10 13.63
CA VAL A 58 18.06 -13.08 12.61
C VAL A 58 19.40 -12.64 12.03
N SER A 59 20.42 -13.49 12.10
CA SER A 59 21.74 -13.28 11.52
C SER A 59 21.95 -14.18 10.29
N PRO A 60 23.02 -13.99 9.48
CA PRO A 60 23.31 -14.87 8.34
C PRO A 60 23.55 -16.33 8.75
N ALA A 61 23.94 -16.57 10.02
CA ALA A 61 24.12 -17.91 10.56
C ALA A 61 22.81 -18.61 10.92
N CYS A 62 21.69 -17.88 10.96
CA CYS A 62 20.39 -18.45 11.29
C CYS A 62 19.76 -19.11 10.06
N ILE A 63 19.22 -20.31 10.24
CA ILE A 63 18.49 -21.01 9.18
C ILE A 63 17.00 -20.86 9.45
N ASP A 64 16.28 -20.26 8.50
CA ASP A 64 14.83 -20.21 8.55
C ASP A 64 14.25 -21.60 8.20
N PRO A 65 13.46 -22.24 9.08
CA PRO A 65 12.98 -23.59 8.83
C PRO A 65 12.04 -23.70 7.60
N LEU A 66 11.30 -22.64 7.27
CA LEU A 66 10.40 -22.63 6.11
C LEU A 66 11.18 -22.51 4.80
N TYR A 67 12.29 -21.75 4.81
CA TYR A 67 13.12 -21.46 3.64
C TYR A 67 14.48 -22.19 3.67
N SER A 68 14.59 -23.27 4.45
CA SER A 68 15.84 -23.99 4.71
C SER A 68 16.33 -24.87 3.55
N LYS A 69 15.51 -25.07 2.51
CA LYS A 69 15.76 -26.01 1.42
C LYS A 69 15.60 -25.34 0.05
N PRO A 70 16.55 -24.50 -0.38
CA PRO A 70 16.55 -23.96 -1.74
C PRO A 70 16.84 -25.06 -2.76
N VAL A 71 16.14 -25.03 -3.89
CA VAL A 71 16.32 -25.91 -5.05
C VAL A 71 16.51 -25.04 -6.27
N ILE A 72 17.54 -25.32 -7.08
CA ILE A 72 17.76 -24.67 -8.36
C ILE A 72 16.90 -25.37 -9.41
N ASP A 73 16.08 -24.59 -10.10
CA ASP A 73 15.17 -25.06 -11.14
C ASP A 73 15.83 -24.97 -12.52
N SER A 74 16.54 -23.89 -12.80
CA SER A 74 17.22 -23.67 -14.08
C SER A 74 18.33 -22.62 -13.98
N GLU A 75 19.27 -22.71 -14.90
CA GLU A 75 20.36 -21.75 -15.10
C GLU A 75 20.45 -21.41 -16.60
N ALA A 76 20.61 -20.13 -16.94
CA ALA A 76 20.72 -19.67 -18.32
C ALA A 76 21.60 -18.42 -18.44
N ASP A 77 22.36 -18.33 -19.51
CA ASP A 77 23.03 -17.07 -19.89
C ASP A 77 22.10 -16.26 -20.80
N GLU A 78 21.86 -15.00 -20.42
CA GLU A 78 20.95 -14.08 -21.09
C GLU A 78 21.71 -12.81 -21.52
N ILE A 79 21.19 -12.12 -22.54
CA ILE A 79 21.86 -10.93 -23.14
C ILE A 79 21.06 -9.63 -23.01
N SER A 80 19.77 -9.70 -22.63
CA SER A 80 18.91 -8.53 -22.38
C SER A 80 18.56 -8.51 -20.90
N PRO A 81 18.64 -7.38 -20.17
CA PRO A 81 19.03 -6.03 -20.63
C PRO A 81 20.55 -5.84 -20.84
N GLY A 82 21.34 -6.84 -20.49
CA GLY A 82 22.77 -6.93 -20.75
C GLY A 82 23.23 -8.38 -20.49
N PRO A 83 24.48 -8.74 -20.83
CA PRO A 83 25.00 -10.07 -20.53
C PRO A 83 24.92 -10.38 -19.04
N HIS A 84 24.25 -11.46 -18.66
CA HIS A 84 24.15 -11.90 -17.27
C HIS A 84 23.81 -13.39 -17.20
N HIS A 85 24.13 -14.00 -16.06
CA HIS A 85 23.79 -15.38 -15.75
C HIS A 85 22.57 -15.41 -14.81
N HIS A 86 21.47 -15.97 -15.29
CA HIS A 86 20.20 -16.08 -14.58
C HIS A 86 20.08 -17.45 -13.92
N VAL A 87 19.90 -17.45 -12.60
CA VAL A 87 19.65 -18.65 -11.79
C VAL A 87 18.25 -18.54 -11.19
N ALA A 88 17.37 -19.46 -11.57
CA ALA A 88 16.02 -19.55 -11.06
C ALA A 88 15.88 -20.73 -10.10
N GLY A 89 15.11 -20.55 -9.03
CA GLY A 89 14.87 -21.61 -8.05
C GLY A 89 13.67 -21.36 -7.14
N HIS A 90 13.49 -22.26 -6.18
CA HIS A 90 12.42 -22.17 -5.19
C HIS A 90 12.83 -22.76 -3.85
N PHE A 91 12.10 -22.40 -2.79
CA PHE A 91 12.21 -23.06 -1.50
C PHE A 91 11.24 -24.26 -1.45
N SER A 92 11.78 -25.46 -1.24
CA SER A 92 10.98 -26.70 -1.21
C SER A 92 9.82 -26.62 -0.21
N ASN A 93 8.66 -27.16 -0.60
CA ASN A 93 7.41 -27.14 0.19
C ASN A 93 6.84 -25.73 0.43
N THR A 94 7.23 -24.75 -0.39
CA THR A 94 6.65 -23.41 -0.41
C THR A 94 6.26 -23.04 -1.84
N SER A 95 5.43 -22.01 -2.00
CA SER A 95 5.20 -21.36 -3.29
C SER A 95 6.23 -20.25 -3.58
N THR A 96 7.21 -20.04 -2.69
CA THR A 96 8.18 -18.96 -2.78
C THR A 96 9.31 -19.34 -3.72
N ARG A 97 9.43 -18.58 -4.80
CA ARG A 97 10.48 -18.69 -5.81
C ARG A 97 11.48 -17.56 -5.64
N PHE A 98 12.70 -17.78 -6.13
CA PHE A 98 13.75 -16.76 -6.16
C PHE A 98 14.46 -16.79 -7.51
N ASN A 99 14.94 -15.63 -7.94
CA ASN A 99 15.82 -15.50 -9.09
C ASN A 99 17.03 -14.63 -8.71
N PHE A 100 18.18 -15.04 -9.23
CA PHE A 100 19.44 -14.29 -9.15
C PHE A 100 19.90 -13.95 -10.57
N TYR A 101 20.31 -12.70 -10.77
CA TYR A 101 20.79 -12.20 -12.06
C TYR A 101 22.23 -11.70 -11.89
N PHE A 102 23.20 -12.57 -12.20
CA PHE A 102 24.61 -12.32 -11.96
C PHE A 102 25.27 -11.62 -13.15
N PRO A 103 26.00 -10.50 -12.95
CA PRO A 103 26.82 -9.94 -14.01
C PRO A 103 27.98 -10.88 -14.37
N PRO A 104 28.64 -10.69 -15.52
CA PRO A 104 29.88 -11.38 -15.85
C PRO A 104 30.89 -11.24 -14.70
N LYS A 105 31.65 -12.30 -14.45
CA LYS A 105 32.53 -12.41 -13.27
C LYS A 105 33.52 -11.25 -13.15
N ASP A 106 34.05 -10.76 -14.27
CA ASP A 106 34.99 -9.64 -14.36
C ASP A 106 34.32 -8.26 -14.19
N ALA A 107 33.00 -8.18 -14.36
CA ALA A 107 32.22 -6.98 -14.13
C ALA A 107 31.68 -6.88 -12.69
N TRP A 108 31.64 -7.97 -11.92
CA TRP A 108 31.07 -7.99 -10.57
C TRP A 108 31.95 -7.24 -9.54
N GLY A 109 31.32 -6.32 -8.81
CA GLY A 109 31.94 -5.46 -7.81
C GLY A 109 31.72 -5.90 -6.37
N GLY A 110 31.38 -7.18 -6.12
CA GLY A 110 31.27 -7.75 -4.78
C GLY A 110 30.01 -7.36 -4.00
N ARG A 111 28.90 -7.05 -4.69
CA ARG A 111 27.65 -6.60 -4.05
C ARG A 111 26.38 -7.15 -4.71
N PHE A 112 25.24 -7.00 -4.04
CA PHE A 112 23.92 -7.28 -4.59
C PHE A 112 22.84 -6.28 -4.18
N PHE A 113 21.80 -6.17 -5.00
CA PHE A 113 20.59 -5.41 -4.72
C PHE A 113 19.37 -6.32 -4.67
N GLN A 114 18.51 -6.09 -3.69
CA GLN A 114 17.28 -6.86 -3.51
C GLN A 114 16.07 -5.93 -3.37
N LEU A 115 15.18 -5.98 -4.35
CA LEU A 115 13.87 -5.33 -4.26
C LEU A 115 12.95 -6.20 -3.38
N ALA A 116 12.34 -5.59 -2.38
CA ALA A 116 11.32 -6.19 -1.53
C ALA A 116 9.97 -5.52 -1.79
N TYR A 117 8.98 -6.32 -2.17
CA TYR A 117 7.60 -5.88 -2.23
C TYR A 117 6.62 -7.05 -1.93
N PRO A 118 5.53 -6.87 -1.15
CA PRO A 118 4.75 -7.99 -0.61
C PRO A 118 4.03 -8.84 -1.66
N THR A 119 3.83 -8.29 -2.85
CA THR A 119 3.03 -8.89 -3.92
C THR A 119 3.76 -8.97 -5.26
N GLN A 120 5.08 -8.75 -5.28
CA GLN A 120 5.86 -8.87 -6.50
C GLN A 120 5.99 -10.33 -6.96
N SER A 121 6.21 -10.50 -8.26
CA SER A 121 6.67 -11.80 -8.79
C SER A 121 8.13 -12.06 -8.42
N ALA A 122 8.61 -13.30 -8.59
CA ALA A 122 10.04 -13.60 -8.43
C ALA A 122 10.90 -13.02 -9.58
N ASN A 123 10.30 -12.60 -10.69
CA ASN A 123 11.03 -12.16 -11.87
C ASN A 123 11.32 -10.66 -11.79
N ALA A 124 12.59 -10.30 -11.92
CA ALA A 124 13.01 -8.90 -12.01
C ALA A 124 12.70 -8.32 -13.39
N THR A 125 12.39 -7.02 -13.40
CA THR A 125 12.20 -6.28 -14.65
C THR A 125 13.56 -6.02 -15.32
N GLU A 126 13.56 -5.76 -16.64
CA GLU A 126 14.77 -5.34 -17.35
C GLU A 126 15.41 -4.09 -16.72
N GLU A 127 14.62 -3.14 -16.22
CA GLU A 127 15.16 -1.96 -15.52
C GLU A 127 15.87 -2.35 -14.21
N THR A 128 15.28 -3.25 -13.43
CA THR A 128 15.86 -3.74 -12.16
C THR A 128 17.13 -4.55 -12.39
N ILE A 129 17.16 -5.40 -13.43
CA ILE A 129 18.36 -6.16 -13.81
C ILE A 129 19.44 -5.19 -14.31
N GLY A 130 19.08 -4.29 -15.23
CA GLY A 130 20.00 -3.31 -15.80
C GLY A 130 20.66 -2.43 -14.75
N PHE A 131 19.90 -1.92 -13.77
CA PHE A 131 20.46 -1.17 -12.64
C PHE A 131 21.51 -1.98 -11.86
N GLY A 132 21.24 -3.27 -11.60
CA GLY A 132 22.20 -4.15 -10.95
C GLY A 132 23.50 -4.28 -11.76
N LEU A 133 23.39 -4.57 -13.05
CA LEU A 133 24.53 -4.72 -13.96
C LEU A 133 25.37 -3.43 -14.03
N ASP A 134 24.74 -2.28 -14.26
CA ASP A 134 25.41 -0.97 -14.35
C ASP A 134 26.12 -0.60 -13.03
N SER A 135 25.57 -1.06 -11.91
CA SER A 135 26.11 -0.86 -10.57
C SER A 135 27.10 -1.94 -10.13
N LYS A 136 27.51 -2.84 -11.03
CA LYS A 136 28.43 -3.96 -10.77
C LYS A 136 27.93 -4.88 -9.65
N ALA A 137 26.63 -5.10 -9.61
CA ALA A 137 25.93 -5.89 -8.62
C ALA A 137 25.17 -7.03 -9.30
N TYR A 138 24.92 -8.13 -8.57
CA TYR A 138 23.86 -9.03 -8.98
C TYR A 138 22.52 -8.59 -8.39
N THR A 139 21.43 -8.88 -9.10
CA THR A 139 20.07 -8.60 -8.63
C THR A 139 19.48 -9.86 -8.01
N VAL A 140 18.81 -9.69 -6.87
CA VAL A 140 18.04 -10.74 -6.19
C VAL A 140 16.57 -10.35 -6.21
N GLN A 141 15.69 -11.27 -6.64
CA GLN A 141 14.26 -11.08 -6.49
C GLN A 141 13.57 -12.36 -6.03
N VAL A 142 12.64 -12.20 -5.09
CA VAL A 142 11.91 -13.28 -4.44
C VAL A 142 10.43 -13.03 -4.63
N THR A 143 9.63 -14.10 -4.79
CA THR A 143 8.17 -14.00 -4.76
C THR A 143 7.74 -13.24 -3.50
N GLY A 144 7.01 -12.15 -3.70
CA GLY A 144 6.51 -11.32 -2.62
C GLY A 144 5.69 -12.12 -1.63
N SER A 145 5.92 -11.87 -0.35
CA SER A 145 5.13 -12.42 0.75
C SER A 145 5.10 -11.43 1.90
N ASN A 146 4.16 -11.61 2.83
CA ASN A 146 4.14 -10.78 4.04
C ASN A 146 5.37 -11.06 4.93
N GLY A 147 5.94 -9.99 5.51
CA GLY A 147 7.14 -10.05 6.34
C GLY A 147 8.44 -9.94 5.54
N PHE A 148 9.54 -10.35 6.14
CA PHE A 148 10.90 -10.20 5.58
C PHE A 148 11.68 -11.52 5.49
N ARG A 149 11.07 -12.63 5.93
CA ARG A 149 11.79 -13.90 6.18
C ARG A 149 12.26 -14.55 4.89
N ALA A 150 11.45 -14.49 3.83
CA ALA A 150 11.80 -15.03 2.52
C ALA A 150 12.95 -14.23 1.90
N GLU A 151 12.87 -12.91 2.00
CA GLU A 151 13.87 -11.97 1.52
C GLU A 151 15.20 -12.20 2.24
N ALA A 152 15.18 -12.31 3.58
CA ALA A 152 16.36 -12.58 4.39
C ALA A 152 17.00 -13.94 4.10
N ALA A 153 16.18 -14.98 3.85
CA ALA A 153 16.67 -16.31 3.50
C ALA A 153 17.40 -16.32 2.14
N ALA A 154 16.92 -15.56 1.15
CA ALA A 154 17.57 -15.41 -0.14
C ALA A 154 18.83 -14.52 -0.10
N ALA A 155 18.90 -13.59 0.86
CA ALA A 155 20.01 -12.65 1.02
C ALA A 155 21.22 -13.21 1.77
N SER A 156 21.04 -14.25 2.58
CA SER A 156 22.08 -14.75 3.49
C SER A 156 23.31 -15.25 2.75
N THR A 157 24.35 -14.40 2.71
CA THR A 157 25.64 -14.71 2.10
C THR A 157 26.76 -14.34 3.07
N GLN A 158 27.84 -15.11 3.08
CA GLN A 158 29.05 -14.72 3.79
C GLN A 158 29.90 -13.84 2.85
N HIS A 159 30.19 -12.60 3.28
CA HIS A 159 31.20 -11.69 2.71
C HIS A 159 30.83 -10.89 1.44
N ILE A 160 29.55 -10.82 1.05
CA ILE A 160 29.09 -9.98 -0.08
C ILE A 160 28.30 -8.80 0.47
N TYR A 161 28.56 -7.58 -0.06
CA TYR A 161 27.80 -6.40 0.37
C TYR A 161 26.36 -6.44 -0.14
N GLY A 162 25.38 -6.49 0.76
CA GLY A 162 23.96 -6.64 0.44
C GLY A 162 23.15 -5.38 0.71
N TYR A 163 22.27 -5.00 -0.22
CA TYR A 163 21.40 -3.84 -0.07
C TYR A 163 19.94 -4.19 -0.39
N VAL A 164 19.03 -3.85 0.53
CA VAL A 164 17.58 -4.09 0.35
C VAL A 164 16.84 -2.77 0.15
N TYR A 165 15.88 -2.76 -0.76
CA TYR A 165 15.07 -1.57 -1.01
C TYR A 165 13.63 -1.90 -1.39
N GLY A 166 12.74 -0.94 -1.19
CA GLY A 166 11.31 -1.14 -1.41
C GLY A 166 10.52 0.12 -1.09
N GLY A 167 9.48 0.37 -1.89
CA GLY A 167 8.58 1.51 -1.73
C GLY A 167 7.24 1.10 -1.18
N SER A 168 6.51 2.00 -0.51
CA SER A 168 5.12 1.76 -0.10
C SER A 168 4.97 0.48 0.75
N GLY A 169 4.22 -0.53 0.31
CA GLY A 169 4.17 -1.86 0.94
C GLY A 169 5.55 -2.52 1.11
N GLY A 170 6.45 -2.36 0.14
CA GLY A 170 7.84 -2.82 0.22
C GLY A 170 8.67 -2.07 1.27
N SER A 171 8.37 -0.81 1.54
CA SER A 171 9.05 -0.07 2.62
C SER A 171 8.74 -0.67 4.00
N ASN A 172 7.53 -1.19 4.22
CA ASN A 172 7.20 -1.96 5.43
C ASN A 172 8.11 -3.20 5.54
N GLN A 173 8.32 -3.94 4.46
CA GLN A 173 9.19 -5.13 4.46
C GLN A 173 10.65 -4.76 4.70
N VAL A 174 11.16 -3.71 4.06
CA VAL A 174 12.52 -3.19 4.29
C VAL A 174 12.71 -2.87 5.77
N ILE A 175 11.82 -2.05 6.34
CA ILE A 175 11.89 -1.66 7.75
C ILE A 175 11.76 -2.87 8.67
N GLY A 176 10.80 -3.75 8.39
CA GLY A 176 10.61 -4.98 9.15
C GLY A 176 11.84 -5.89 9.11
N GLY A 177 12.47 -6.02 7.95
CA GLY A 177 13.71 -6.77 7.76
C GLY A 177 14.86 -6.19 8.57
N ILE A 178 15.19 -4.92 8.37
CA ILE A 178 16.33 -4.32 9.05
C ILE A 178 16.12 -4.14 10.56
N GLU A 179 14.88 -4.08 11.05
CA GLU A 179 14.61 -4.04 12.50
C GLU A 179 14.65 -5.41 13.21
N ASN A 180 14.65 -6.50 12.43
CA ASN A 180 14.61 -7.87 12.96
C ASN A 180 15.77 -8.74 12.47
N THR A 181 16.66 -8.18 11.66
CA THR A 181 17.85 -8.86 11.16
C THR A 181 19.12 -8.06 11.46
N VAL A 182 20.25 -8.74 11.39
CA VAL A 182 21.58 -8.17 11.58
C VAL A 182 22.55 -8.85 10.63
N GLY A 183 23.36 -8.07 9.91
CA GLY A 183 24.34 -8.61 8.97
C GLY A 183 23.76 -9.35 7.75
N VAL A 184 22.43 -9.37 7.56
CA VAL A 184 21.78 -9.90 6.35
C VAL A 184 21.92 -8.92 5.18
N TRP A 185 21.81 -7.62 5.47
CA TRP A 185 22.08 -6.52 4.55
C TRP A 185 22.98 -5.50 5.23
N ASP A 186 23.88 -4.89 4.47
CA ASP A 186 24.81 -3.83 4.92
C ASP A 186 24.17 -2.45 4.85
N GLY A 187 23.19 -2.26 3.98
CA GLY A 187 22.44 -1.02 3.82
C GLY A 187 21.01 -1.25 3.33
N ALA A 188 20.16 -0.26 3.52
CA ALA A 188 18.78 -0.29 3.08
C ALA A 188 18.30 1.06 2.55
N VAL A 189 17.35 1.00 1.60
CA VAL A 189 16.64 2.17 1.08
C VAL A 189 15.13 1.97 1.17
N ALA A 190 14.47 2.74 2.03
CA ALA A 190 13.00 2.75 2.09
C ALA A 190 12.48 3.94 1.28
N MET A 191 11.58 3.68 0.33
CA MET A 191 11.01 4.73 -0.53
C MET A 191 9.55 4.98 -0.15
N VAL A 192 9.07 6.22 -0.31
CA VAL A 192 7.66 6.60 -0.12
C VAL A 192 7.03 5.86 1.08
N GLN A 193 7.58 6.17 2.25
CA GLN A 193 7.61 5.29 3.40
C GLN A 193 6.23 5.12 4.03
N ALA A 194 5.76 3.88 4.05
CA ALA A 194 4.61 3.47 4.85
C ALA A 194 4.99 3.30 6.32
N VAL A 195 4.03 3.58 7.20
CA VAL A 195 4.16 3.50 8.66
C VAL A 195 2.89 2.85 9.24
N PRO A 196 2.84 2.53 10.56
CA PRO A 196 1.72 1.78 11.14
C PRO A 196 0.32 2.37 10.97
N ILE A 197 0.21 3.63 10.57
CA ILE A 197 -1.07 4.34 10.38
C ILE A 197 -1.42 4.57 8.91
N SER A 198 -0.56 4.20 7.94
CA SER A 198 -0.76 4.63 6.55
C SER A 198 -2.01 4.01 5.93
N ALA A 199 -2.22 2.71 6.04
CA ALA A 199 -3.41 2.03 5.51
C ALA A 199 -4.27 1.48 6.66
N PRO A 200 -5.61 1.61 6.65
CA PRO A 200 -6.44 2.27 5.62
C PRO A 200 -6.58 3.79 5.77
N ASN A 201 -5.86 4.47 6.67
CA ASN A 201 -6.17 5.87 6.99
C ASN A 201 -5.89 6.85 5.84
N SER A 202 -4.76 6.73 5.12
CA SER A 202 -4.44 7.60 3.98
C SER A 202 -5.47 7.49 2.85
N PRO A 203 -5.85 6.28 2.36
CA PRO A 203 -6.95 6.16 1.40
C PRO A 203 -8.30 6.68 1.94
N SER A 204 -8.55 6.50 3.24
CA SER A 204 -9.82 6.92 3.87
C SER A 204 -9.97 8.46 3.88
N ILE A 205 -8.96 9.22 4.34
CA ILE A 205 -9.00 10.69 4.32
C ILE A 205 -9.08 11.26 2.91
N ARG A 206 -8.40 10.61 1.95
CA ARG A 206 -8.41 10.98 0.54
C ARG A 206 -9.79 10.85 -0.07
N ALA A 207 -10.41 9.69 0.10
CA ALA A 207 -11.78 9.45 -0.35
C ALA A 207 -12.75 10.45 0.32
N MET A 208 -12.63 10.68 1.64
CA MET A 208 -13.46 11.67 2.34
C MET A 208 -13.32 13.07 1.76
N ALA A 209 -12.09 13.54 1.57
CA ALA A 209 -11.85 14.86 1.00
C ALA A 209 -12.33 14.92 -0.46
N GLY A 210 -12.10 13.88 -1.24
CA GLY A 210 -12.59 13.71 -2.60
C GLY A 210 -14.11 13.79 -2.69
N LEU A 211 -14.82 13.15 -1.76
CA LEU A 211 -16.27 13.20 -1.68
C LEU A 211 -16.75 14.63 -1.37
N VAL A 212 -16.22 15.27 -0.32
CA VAL A 212 -16.70 16.59 0.13
C VAL A 212 -16.33 17.70 -0.86
N LEU A 213 -15.15 17.64 -1.48
CA LEU A 213 -14.61 18.69 -2.34
C LEU A 213 -15.03 18.55 -3.82
N ARG A 214 -15.79 17.51 -4.19
CA ARG A 214 -16.04 17.13 -5.60
C ARG A 214 -16.60 18.27 -6.46
N ASN A 215 -17.45 19.11 -5.88
CA ASN A 215 -18.06 20.24 -6.57
C ASN A 215 -17.11 21.43 -6.78
N ARG A 216 -15.92 21.41 -6.16
CA ARG A 216 -14.85 22.40 -6.28
C ARG A 216 -13.66 21.88 -7.08
N LYS A 217 -13.73 20.66 -7.64
CA LYS A 217 -12.64 20.02 -8.39
C LYS A 217 -11.92 21.00 -9.32
N THR A 218 -12.65 21.61 -10.27
CA THR A 218 -12.06 22.52 -11.27
C THR A 218 -11.41 23.74 -10.60
N GLU A 219 -12.08 24.37 -9.63
CA GLU A 219 -11.57 25.55 -8.93
C GLU A 219 -10.30 25.24 -8.12
N ILE A 220 -10.25 24.07 -7.48
CA ILE A 220 -9.07 23.57 -6.75
C ILE A 220 -7.91 23.36 -7.71
N GLN A 221 -8.14 22.64 -8.82
CA GLN A 221 -7.11 22.38 -9.81
C GLN A 221 -6.57 23.69 -10.41
N ASP A 222 -7.46 24.60 -10.80
CA ASP A 222 -7.07 25.88 -11.40
C ASP A 222 -6.36 26.80 -10.40
N SER A 223 -6.67 26.71 -9.10
CA SER A 223 -5.92 27.44 -8.07
C SER A 223 -4.48 26.96 -7.91
N LEU A 224 -4.19 25.70 -8.24
CA LEU A 224 -2.88 25.06 -8.03
C LEU A 224 -2.02 24.99 -9.29
N LYS A 225 -2.63 24.95 -10.47
CA LYS A 225 -1.92 25.00 -11.77
C LYS A 225 -1.08 26.28 -11.90
N PRO A 226 -0.05 26.27 -12.77
CA PRO A 226 0.71 27.48 -13.09
C PRO A 226 -0.19 28.67 -13.47
N GLY A 227 -0.01 29.80 -12.79
CA GLY A 227 -0.84 31.00 -12.95
C GLY A 227 -2.04 31.10 -12.01
N GLY A 228 -2.34 30.04 -11.24
CA GLY A 228 -3.32 30.05 -10.16
C GLY A 228 -2.85 30.80 -8.91
N SER A 229 -3.70 30.85 -7.88
CA SER A 229 -3.38 31.54 -6.62
C SER A 229 -2.33 30.82 -5.76
N GLY A 230 -2.08 29.54 -6.03
CA GLY A 230 -1.29 28.65 -5.18
C GLY A 230 -1.98 28.30 -3.85
N ASN A 231 -3.22 28.73 -3.63
CA ASN A 231 -3.94 28.58 -2.36
C ASN A 231 -5.41 28.22 -2.60
N PRO A 232 -5.80 26.93 -2.55
CA PRO A 232 -7.19 26.53 -2.71
C PRO A 232 -8.11 27.04 -1.59
N LEU A 233 -7.61 27.39 -0.40
CA LEU A 233 -8.43 27.98 0.66
C LEU A 233 -8.92 29.40 0.35
N SER A 234 -8.34 30.06 -0.67
CA SER A 234 -8.78 31.38 -1.11
C SER A 234 -9.95 31.34 -2.11
N ILE A 235 -10.43 30.15 -2.49
CA ILE A 235 -11.56 29.99 -3.42
C ILE A 235 -12.82 30.63 -2.79
N PRO A 236 -13.40 31.70 -3.36
CA PRO A 236 -14.49 32.43 -2.72
C PRO A 236 -15.77 31.61 -2.55
N SER A 237 -16.01 30.67 -3.46
CA SER A 237 -17.19 29.79 -3.49
C SER A 237 -17.15 28.65 -2.47
N MET A 238 -16.00 28.40 -1.83
CA MET A 238 -15.86 27.31 -0.87
C MET A 238 -16.71 27.56 0.38
N THR A 239 -17.57 26.60 0.67
CA THR A 239 -18.35 26.53 1.91
C THR A 239 -17.47 26.26 3.12
N GLU A 240 -17.99 26.50 4.32
CA GLU A 240 -17.25 26.22 5.57
C GLU A 240 -16.91 24.72 5.73
N LEU A 241 -17.81 23.84 5.28
CA LEU A 241 -17.58 22.40 5.26
C LEU A 241 -16.42 22.02 4.34
N GLU A 242 -16.42 22.54 3.11
CA GLU A 242 -15.35 22.30 2.12
C GLU A 242 -14.00 22.84 2.63
N ARG A 243 -13.96 24.05 3.20
CA ARG A 243 -12.74 24.62 3.82
C ARG A 243 -12.23 23.74 4.96
N SER A 244 -13.13 23.33 5.85
CA SER A 244 -12.79 22.48 7.00
C SER A 244 -12.22 21.13 6.55
N MET A 245 -12.80 20.53 5.50
CA MET A 245 -12.32 19.26 4.97
C MET A 245 -10.93 19.38 4.34
N LEU A 246 -10.70 20.43 3.54
CA LEU A 246 -9.38 20.66 2.96
C LEU A 246 -8.31 20.88 4.06
N ILE A 247 -8.65 21.61 5.13
CA ILE A 247 -7.77 21.80 6.30
C ILE A 247 -7.50 20.47 7.01
N GLU A 248 -8.53 19.65 7.25
CA GLU A 248 -8.39 18.37 7.93
C GLU A 248 -7.51 17.39 7.16
N ALA A 249 -7.73 17.26 5.84
CA ALA A 249 -6.91 16.43 4.97
C ALA A 249 -5.45 16.90 4.94
N THR A 250 -5.24 18.23 4.85
CA THR A 250 -3.90 18.83 4.89
C THR A 250 -3.20 18.57 6.22
N LYS A 251 -3.90 18.76 7.36
CA LYS A 251 -3.36 18.48 8.70
C LYS A 251 -3.03 17.02 8.91
N LEU A 252 -3.81 16.11 8.33
CA LEU A 252 -3.54 14.67 8.43
C LEU A 252 -2.36 14.24 7.56
N GLY A 253 -2.09 14.96 6.46
CA GLY A 253 -0.86 14.82 5.69
C GLY A 253 -1.01 14.85 4.17
N VAL A 254 -2.22 15.00 3.63
CA VAL A 254 -2.45 15.08 2.18
C VAL A 254 -1.78 16.37 1.66
N PRO A 255 -0.79 16.29 0.75
CA PRO A 255 -0.10 17.48 0.27
C PRO A 255 -1.05 18.40 -0.51
N ILE A 256 -1.09 19.69 -0.14
CA ILE A 256 -2.00 20.64 -0.78
C ILE A 256 -1.80 20.73 -2.30
N ARG A 257 -0.54 20.64 -2.76
CA ARG A 257 -0.17 20.67 -4.19
C ARG A 257 -0.61 19.42 -4.95
N ALA A 258 -0.79 18.28 -4.29
CA ALA A 258 -1.24 17.06 -4.95
C ALA A 258 -2.67 17.22 -5.52
N TRP A 259 -3.49 18.11 -4.95
CA TRP A 259 -4.85 18.38 -5.42
C TRP A 259 -4.93 19.04 -6.81
N GLU A 260 -3.81 19.46 -7.41
CA GLU A 260 -3.75 19.77 -8.85
C GLU A 260 -4.24 18.56 -9.68
N GLN A 261 -4.02 17.36 -9.16
CA GLN A 261 -4.43 16.07 -9.72
C GLN A 261 -5.57 15.50 -8.90
N TYR A 262 -6.66 16.27 -8.83
CA TYR A 262 -7.81 16.00 -7.98
C TYR A 262 -8.31 14.55 -8.05
N ASP A 263 -8.52 14.01 -9.25
CA ASP A 263 -9.11 12.67 -9.41
C ASP A 263 -8.25 11.57 -8.82
N GLU A 264 -6.93 11.69 -8.93
CA GLU A 264 -6.01 10.73 -8.34
C GLU A 264 -6.00 10.84 -6.81
N VAL A 265 -5.96 12.06 -6.27
CA VAL A 265 -6.01 12.26 -4.82
C VAL A 265 -7.36 11.80 -4.27
N ALA A 266 -8.46 12.03 -4.99
CA ALA A 266 -9.81 11.64 -4.61
C ALA A 266 -10.14 10.17 -4.85
N ASP A 267 -9.30 9.44 -5.61
CA ASP A 267 -9.52 8.03 -5.96
C ASP A 267 -9.71 7.17 -4.69
N SER A 268 -10.88 6.53 -4.61
CA SER A 268 -11.28 5.70 -3.48
C SER A 268 -11.14 4.19 -3.76
N SER A 269 -10.57 3.80 -4.90
CA SER A 269 -10.42 2.38 -5.29
C SER A 269 -9.60 1.61 -4.26
N HIS A 270 -8.47 2.16 -3.80
CA HIS A 270 -7.62 1.54 -2.79
C HIS A 270 -8.34 1.39 -1.44
N LEU A 271 -9.14 2.38 -1.04
CA LEU A 271 -9.97 2.28 0.16
C LEU A 271 -10.95 1.11 0.06
N ASN A 272 -11.58 0.92 -1.11
CA ASN A 272 -12.54 -0.15 -1.35
C ASN A 272 -11.89 -1.54 -1.42
N ILE A 273 -10.66 -1.66 -1.91
CA ILE A 273 -9.88 -2.90 -1.81
C ILE A 273 -9.64 -3.25 -0.33
N LEU A 274 -9.18 -2.29 0.47
CA LEU A 274 -8.91 -2.50 1.90
C LEU A 274 -10.18 -2.79 2.69
N ARG A 275 -11.29 -2.14 2.33
CA ARG A 275 -12.62 -2.42 2.89
C ARG A 275 -12.95 -3.89 2.77
N ASN A 276 -12.88 -4.45 1.57
CA ASN A 276 -13.28 -5.83 1.31
C ASN A 276 -12.28 -6.85 1.87
N THR A 277 -10.98 -6.58 1.74
CA THR A 277 -9.93 -7.57 2.05
C THR A 277 -9.46 -7.56 3.50
N ILE A 278 -9.56 -6.42 4.19
CA ILE A 278 -8.99 -6.23 5.54
C ILE A 278 -10.06 -5.79 6.54
N ILE A 279 -10.79 -4.71 6.26
CA ILE A 279 -11.64 -4.07 7.27
C ILE A 279 -12.91 -4.88 7.52
N GLN A 280 -13.67 -5.27 6.49
CA GLN A 280 -14.88 -6.06 6.68
C GLN A 280 -14.61 -7.40 7.40
N PRO A 281 -13.54 -8.17 7.08
CA PRO A 281 -13.22 -9.38 7.84
C PRO A 281 -12.78 -9.12 9.29
N SER A 282 -12.03 -8.03 9.53
CA SER A 282 -11.42 -7.77 10.86
C SER A 282 -12.30 -6.94 11.79
N ASP A 283 -13.19 -6.13 11.23
CA ASP A 283 -14.07 -5.18 11.91
C ASP A 283 -15.51 -5.24 11.34
N PRO A 284 -16.17 -6.42 11.37
CA PRO A 284 -17.40 -6.68 10.60
C PRO A 284 -18.61 -5.86 11.04
N THR A 285 -18.60 -5.30 12.25
CA THR A 285 -19.74 -4.51 12.76
C THR A 285 -19.63 -3.02 12.44
N TYR A 286 -18.54 -2.56 11.79
CA TYR A 286 -18.31 -1.13 11.61
C TYR A 286 -19.40 -0.46 10.77
N VAL A 287 -19.80 -1.07 9.66
CA VAL A 287 -20.80 -0.47 8.76
C VAL A 287 -22.14 -0.32 9.47
N GLU A 288 -22.58 -1.34 10.19
CA GLU A 288 -23.82 -1.28 10.98
C GLU A 288 -23.73 -0.22 12.09
N ASP A 289 -22.62 -0.20 12.82
CA ASP A 289 -22.40 0.79 13.89
C ASP A 289 -22.37 2.22 13.34
N PHE A 290 -21.75 2.43 12.18
CA PHE A 290 -21.67 3.72 11.52
C PHE A 290 -23.05 4.30 11.19
N TRP A 291 -23.98 3.46 10.74
CA TRP A 291 -25.33 3.89 10.34
C TRP A 291 -26.35 3.86 11.49
N SER A 292 -26.08 3.18 12.61
CA SER A 292 -27.06 2.98 13.68
C SER A 292 -26.70 3.59 15.03
N LYS A 293 -25.42 3.76 15.37
CA LYS A 293 -24.99 4.19 16.71
C LYS A 293 -24.73 5.70 16.79
N PRO A 294 -25.00 6.36 17.93
CA PRO A 294 -24.65 7.76 18.16
C PRO A 294 -23.14 8.02 18.01
N GLY A 295 -22.78 9.20 17.53
CA GLY A 295 -21.38 9.66 17.41
C GLY A 295 -20.70 9.30 16.09
N TYR A 296 -21.34 8.52 15.23
CA TYR A 296 -20.89 8.28 13.86
C TYR A 296 -21.54 9.25 12.88
N LEU A 297 -20.84 9.58 11.78
CA LEU A 297 -21.37 10.54 10.79
C LEU A 297 -22.67 10.08 10.14
N GLY A 298 -22.96 8.77 10.10
CA GLY A 298 -24.24 8.26 9.64
C GLY A 298 -25.43 8.75 10.48
N THR A 299 -25.24 8.99 11.78
CA THR A 299 -26.32 9.36 12.72
C THR A 299 -26.24 10.78 13.26
N VAL A 300 -25.06 11.39 13.27
CA VAL A 300 -24.87 12.76 13.79
C VAL A 300 -25.55 13.78 12.88
N ASP A 301 -26.30 14.69 13.49
CA ASP A 301 -26.84 15.87 12.82
C ASP A 301 -25.75 16.94 12.68
N SER A 302 -25.10 16.93 11.52
CA SER A 302 -24.04 17.88 11.15
C SER A 302 -24.01 18.01 9.63
N ALA A 303 -23.45 19.12 9.12
CA ALA A 303 -23.32 19.32 7.67
C ALA A 303 -22.57 18.16 6.99
N LEU A 304 -21.47 17.70 7.59
CA LEU A 304 -20.71 16.55 7.08
C LEU A 304 -21.53 15.25 7.14
N GLY A 305 -22.23 14.99 8.25
CA GLY A 305 -23.12 13.82 8.36
C GLY A 305 -24.22 13.81 7.31
N THR A 306 -24.79 14.98 6.99
CA THR A 306 -25.76 15.13 5.90
C THR A 306 -25.12 14.83 4.54
N THR A 307 -23.94 15.37 4.25
CA THR A 307 -23.20 15.05 3.02
C THR A 307 -22.93 13.55 2.89
N MET A 308 -22.58 12.85 3.98
CA MET A 308 -22.38 11.40 3.98
C MET A 308 -23.68 10.65 3.66
N ARG A 309 -24.81 11.01 4.28
CA ARG A 309 -26.11 10.39 4.01
C ARG A 309 -26.59 10.63 2.57
N GLU A 310 -26.37 11.82 2.03
CA GLU A 310 -26.74 12.18 0.65
C GLU A 310 -25.87 11.49 -0.41
N ALA A 311 -24.67 11.03 -0.04
CA ALA A 311 -23.80 10.24 -0.93
C ALA A 311 -24.25 8.79 -1.09
N VAL A 312 -25.19 8.32 -0.25
CA VAL A 312 -25.71 6.97 -0.31
C VAL A 312 -26.58 6.79 -1.54
N VAL A 313 -26.29 5.75 -2.28
CA VAL A 313 -27.07 5.24 -3.39
C VAL A 313 -27.62 3.88 -2.97
N ASP A 314 -28.90 3.64 -3.26
CA ASP A 314 -29.63 2.42 -2.93
C ASP A 314 -30.76 2.28 -3.96
N PHE A 315 -30.67 1.27 -4.82
CA PHE A 315 -31.67 1.04 -5.87
C PHE A 315 -31.73 -0.44 -6.28
N ASN A 316 -32.83 -0.81 -6.94
CA ASN A 316 -32.96 -2.11 -7.59
C ASN A 316 -32.85 -1.94 -9.10
N ALA A 317 -32.23 -2.91 -9.76
CA ALA A 317 -32.12 -2.95 -11.21
C ALA A 317 -32.29 -4.39 -11.72
N THR A 318 -32.49 -4.54 -13.02
CA THR A 318 -32.46 -5.80 -13.74
C THR A 318 -31.23 -5.84 -14.63
N VAL A 319 -30.51 -6.95 -14.60
CA VAL A 319 -29.38 -7.19 -15.50
C VAL A 319 -29.91 -7.41 -16.92
N GLU A 320 -29.56 -6.55 -17.87
CA GLU A 320 -30.00 -6.67 -19.26
C GLU A 320 -28.96 -7.36 -20.16
N ASP A 321 -27.69 -7.26 -19.80
CA ASP A 321 -26.58 -7.87 -20.53
C ASP A 321 -25.42 -8.21 -19.59
N VAL A 322 -24.65 -9.26 -19.92
CA VAL A 322 -23.49 -9.73 -19.16
C VAL A 322 -22.33 -9.96 -20.10
N GLN A 323 -21.19 -9.34 -19.81
CA GLN A 323 -19.95 -9.54 -20.54
C GLN A 323 -18.95 -10.33 -19.71
N LEU A 324 -18.40 -11.36 -20.34
CA LEU A 324 -17.33 -12.19 -19.80
C LEU A 324 -16.07 -12.03 -20.66
N ASP A 325 -14.90 -12.21 -20.07
CA ASP A 325 -13.65 -12.34 -20.83
C ASP A 325 -13.50 -13.75 -21.44
N ASN A 326 -12.36 -13.98 -22.11
CA ASN A 326 -12.05 -15.24 -22.77
C ASN A 326 -11.91 -16.42 -21.79
N ASP A 327 -11.65 -16.16 -20.51
CA ASP A 327 -11.53 -17.16 -19.45
C ASP A 327 -12.86 -17.35 -18.70
N GLY A 328 -13.92 -16.68 -19.13
CA GLY A 328 -15.25 -16.76 -18.52
C GLY A 328 -15.39 -15.96 -17.23
N LYS A 329 -14.46 -15.03 -16.93
CA LYS A 329 -14.56 -14.12 -15.78
C LYS A 329 -15.50 -12.98 -16.10
N LEU A 330 -16.30 -12.57 -15.11
CA LEU A 330 -17.21 -11.44 -15.23
C LEU A 330 -16.42 -10.14 -15.42
N VAL A 331 -16.71 -9.43 -16.51
CA VAL A 331 -16.07 -8.15 -16.88
C VAL A 331 -17.02 -6.99 -16.61
N SER A 332 -18.27 -7.10 -17.06
CA SER A 332 -19.26 -6.04 -16.87
C SER A 332 -20.68 -6.57 -16.95
N ILE A 333 -21.61 -5.79 -16.42
CA ILE A 333 -23.05 -5.96 -16.65
C ILE A 333 -23.68 -4.65 -17.09
N ARG A 334 -24.69 -4.74 -17.95
CA ARG A 334 -25.58 -3.61 -18.29
C ARG A 334 -26.87 -3.72 -17.49
N LEU A 335 -27.29 -2.61 -16.91
CA LEU A 335 -28.47 -2.47 -16.07
C LEU A 335 -29.60 -1.77 -16.84
N ASP A 336 -30.85 -2.09 -16.52
CA ASP A 336 -32.04 -1.42 -17.06
C ASP A 336 -32.18 0.01 -16.53
N THR A 337 -31.72 0.24 -15.30
CA THR A 337 -31.79 1.53 -14.63
C THR A 337 -30.55 1.78 -13.77
N VAL A 338 -30.22 3.05 -13.61
CA VAL A 338 -29.19 3.58 -12.73
C VAL A 338 -29.65 4.94 -12.19
N PRO A 339 -29.13 5.41 -11.06
CA PRO A 339 -29.32 6.78 -10.61
C PRO A 339 -28.84 7.79 -11.66
N GLU A 340 -29.39 9.01 -11.64
CA GLU A 340 -29.01 10.09 -12.57
C GLU A 340 -27.52 10.44 -12.47
N ALA A 341 -27.02 10.54 -11.24
CA ALA A 341 -25.62 10.81 -10.95
C ALA A 341 -25.21 10.14 -9.64
N VAL A 342 -23.91 9.96 -9.45
CA VAL A 342 -23.32 9.40 -8.24
C VAL A 342 -22.15 10.26 -7.77
N ALA A 343 -21.90 10.27 -6.47
CA ALA A 343 -20.84 11.06 -5.85
C ALA A 343 -19.45 10.37 -5.93
N ASP A 344 -19.45 9.04 -6.02
CA ASP A 344 -18.28 8.18 -6.20
C ASP A 344 -18.69 7.09 -7.21
N VAL A 345 -17.73 6.61 -8.01
CA VAL A 345 -17.96 5.50 -8.95
C VAL A 345 -17.52 4.16 -8.36
N TYR A 346 -16.69 4.14 -7.32
CA TYR A 346 -16.15 2.92 -6.71
C TYR A 346 -16.98 2.43 -5.53
N GLY A 347 -16.85 1.13 -5.24
CA GLY A 347 -17.32 0.56 -3.98
C GLY A 347 -18.81 0.22 -3.93
N TYR A 348 -19.44 -0.01 -5.08
CA TYR A 348 -20.82 -0.46 -5.16
C TYR A 348 -20.91 -1.95 -4.90
N ASP A 349 -21.83 -2.33 -4.03
CA ASP A 349 -22.12 -3.70 -3.64
C ASP A 349 -23.41 -4.15 -4.34
N LEU A 350 -23.31 -5.19 -5.16
CA LEU A 350 -24.41 -5.82 -5.88
C LEU A 350 -24.89 -7.03 -5.08
N GLY A 351 -26.01 -6.85 -4.40
CA GLY A 351 -26.76 -7.88 -3.68
C GLY A 351 -27.74 -8.63 -4.59
N PHE A 352 -27.77 -9.95 -4.50
CA PHE A 352 -28.76 -10.78 -5.21
C PHE A 352 -29.15 -12.01 -4.38
N LEU A 353 -30.34 -12.54 -4.66
CA LEU A 353 -30.79 -13.82 -4.10
C LEU A 353 -30.30 -14.94 -5.03
N GLY A 354 -29.57 -15.91 -4.48
CA GLY A 354 -29.22 -17.13 -5.23
C GLY A 354 -30.46 -18.03 -5.43
N ALA A 355 -30.32 -19.08 -6.26
CA ALA A 355 -31.42 -20.02 -6.55
C ALA A 355 -32.03 -20.73 -5.31
N ASP A 356 -31.38 -20.66 -4.16
CA ASP A 356 -31.85 -21.18 -2.87
C ASP A 356 -32.64 -20.14 -2.02
N ASP A 357 -32.97 -18.96 -2.58
CA ASP A 357 -33.88 -17.90 -2.09
C ASP A 357 -33.76 -17.37 -0.64
N PHE A 358 -32.76 -17.78 0.15
CA PHE A 358 -32.67 -17.41 1.57
C PHE A 358 -31.37 -16.68 2.01
N LYS A 359 -30.39 -16.45 1.13
CA LYS A 359 -29.16 -15.72 1.48
C LYS A 359 -28.80 -14.68 0.44
N LEU A 360 -28.80 -13.41 0.85
CA LEU A 360 -28.26 -12.29 0.08
C LEU A 360 -26.75 -12.52 -0.13
N ARG A 361 -26.33 -12.57 -1.39
CA ARG A 361 -24.92 -12.69 -1.81
C ARG A 361 -24.50 -11.36 -2.42
N THR A 362 -23.27 -10.93 -2.16
CA THR A 362 -22.77 -9.62 -2.59
C THR A 362 -21.47 -9.77 -3.38
N ILE A 363 -21.37 -9.03 -4.49
CA ILE A 363 -20.12 -8.78 -5.20
C ILE A 363 -19.92 -7.27 -5.33
N SER A 364 -18.68 -6.78 -5.29
CA SER A 364 -18.36 -5.36 -5.42
C SER A 364 -17.89 -5.00 -6.84
N GLY A 365 -18.11 -3.76 -7.24
CA GLY A 365 -17.60 -3.24 -8.52
C GLY A 365 -17.75 -1.73 -8.64
N THR A 366 -17.51 -1.24 -9.85
CA THR A 366 -17.52 0.19 -10.20
C THR A 366 -18.74 0.54 -11.04
N LEU A 367 -19.53 1.53 -10.62
CA LEU A 367 -20.76 1.93 -11.29
C LEU A 367 -20.53 3.10 -12.26
N SER A 368 -20.97 2.94 -13.50
CA SER A 368 -21.03 3.98 -14.52
C SER A 368 -22.49 4.30 -14.84
N THR A 369 -22.96 5.47 -14.40
CA THR A 369 -24.33 5.93 -14.70
C THR A 369 -24.51 6.33 -16.16
N ALA A 370 -23.46 6.86 -16.81
CA ALA A 370 -23.52 7.28 -18.21
C ALA A 370 -23.83 6.12 -19.17
N ASN A 371 -23.30 4.94 -18.88
CA ASN A 371 -23.44 3.76 -19.73
C ASN A 371 -24.37 2.69 -19.15
N TYR A 372 -25.02 2.97 -18.01
CA TYR A 372 -25.87 2.01 -17.31
C TYR A 372 -25.12 0.70 -17.05
N THR A 373 -23.84 0.79 -16.68
CA THR A 373 -22.92 -0.35 -16.62
C THR A 373 -22.28 -0.43 -15.25
N MET A 374 -22.15 -1.64 -14.71
CA MET A 374 -21.26 -1.93 -13.58
C MET A 374 -20.08 -2.76 -14.09
N LEU A 375 -18.87 -2.30 -13.78
CA LEU A 375 -17.60 -2.89 -14.19
C LEU A 375 -17.02 -3.74 -13.06
N PHE A 376 -16.43 -4.86 -13.44
CA PHE A 376 -15.78 -5.84 -12.57
C PHE A 376 -14.35 -6.13 -13.07
N THR A 377 -13.64 -5.07 -13.44
CA THR A 377 -12.29 -5.15 -14.00
C THR A 377 -11.22 -4.51 -13.12
N ASP A 378 -11.63 -3.84 -12.04
CA ASP A 378 -10.70 -3.29 -11.05
C ASP A 378 -10.33 -4.33 -9.99
N TYR A 379 -9.42 -3.96 -9.10
CA TYR A 379 -8.95 -4.83 -8.02
C TYR A 379 -10.05 -5.23 -7.01
N THR A 380 -11.13 -4.45 -6.86
CA THR A 380 -12.25 -4.85 -6.00
C THR A 380 -12.96 -6.07 -6.60
N ALA A 381 -12.95 -6.21 -7.92
CA ALA A 381 -13.47 -7.36 -8.61
C ALA A 381 -12.64 -8.64 -8.42
N ASP A 382 -11.31 -8.53 -8.30
CA ASP A 382 -10.43 -9.66 -7.99
C ASP A 382 -10.66 -10.22 -6.59
N ALA A 383 -11.16 -9.40 -5.67
CA ALA A 383 -11.53 -9.82 -4.32
C ALA A 383 -12.91 -10.50 -4.26
N ASN A 384 -13.71 -10.46 -5.34
CA ASN A 384 -15.01 -11.11 -5.36
C ASN A 384 -14.87 -12.63 -5.39
N ASP A 385 -15.79 -13.32 -4.71
CA ASP A 385 -15.91 -14.76 -4.81
C ASP A 385 -16.35 -15.16 -6.23
N ALA A 386 -15.44 -15.78 -6.98
CA ALA A 386 -15.67 -16.24 -8.35
C ALA A 386 -16.79 -17.28 -8.48
N THR A 387 -17.25 -17.89 -7.39
CA THR A 387 -18.44 -18.74 -7.40
C THR A 387 -19.73 -17.92 -7.44
N LEU A 388 -19.71 -16.69 -6.91
CA LEU A 388 -20.87 -15.79 -6.87
C LEU A 388 -21.13 -15.14 -8.23
N THR A 389 -20.08 -14.81 -8.97
CA THR A 389 -20.19 -14.14 -10.29
C THR A 389 -20.95 -15.00 -11.31
N LYS A 390 -20.94 -16.34 -11.16
CA LYS A 390 -21.67 -17.28 -12.03
C LYS A 390 -23.20 -17.19 -11.94
N PHE A 391 -23.73 -16.58 -10.87
CA PHE A 391 -25.17 -16.40 -10.69
C PHE A 391 -25.69 -15.12 -11.35
N ILE A 392 -24.81 -14.29 -11.90
CA ILE A 392 -25.18 -13.07 -12.60
C ILE A 392 -25.52 -13.41 -14.04
N ALA A 393 -26.78 -13.22 -14.41
CA ALA A 393 -27.31 -13.50 -15.73
C ALA A 393 -28.34 -12.46 -16.14
N LYS A 394 -28.59 -12.37 -17.45
CA LYS A 394 -29.67 -11.53 -17.99
C LYS A 394 -31.02 -11.90 -17.34
N GLY A 395 -31.77 -10.88 -16.94
CA GLY A 395 -33.07 -11.00 -16.27
C GLY A 395 -32.99 -11.12 -14.74
N VAL A 396 -31.79 -11.27 -14.16
CA VAL A 396 -31.62 -11.29 -12.70
C VAL A 396 -31.91 -9.91 -12.13
N LYS A 397 -32.75 -9.85 -11.11
CA LYS A 397 -32.97 -8.65 -10.31
C LYS A 397 -31.88 -8.54 -9.25
N VAL A 398 -31.32 -7.36 -9.14
CA VAL A 398 -30.22 -7.04 -8.24
C VAL A 398 -30.56 -5.82 -7.40
N HIS A 399 -30.09 -5.82 -6.16
CA HIS A 399 -30.05 -4.66 -5.29
C HIS A 399 -28.64 -4.09 -5.34
N ILE A 400 -28.49 -2.79 -5.54
CA ILE A 400 -27.18 -2.14 -5.63
C ILE A 400 -27.15 -0.97 -4.64
N ASP A 401 -26.14 -0.96 -3.77
CA ASP A 401 -25.90 0.13 -2.84
C ASP A 401 -24.41 0.43 -2.65
N ASN A 402 -24.09 1.54 -1.99
CA ASN A 402 -22.71 1.91 -1.64
C ASN A 402 -22.55 2.23 -0.14
N LYS A 403 -23.46 1.77 0.73
CA LYS A 403 -23.46 2.13 2.18
C LYS A 403 -22.18 1.72 2.87
N SER A 404 -21.61 0.58 2.48
CA SER A 404 -20.33 0.08 3.01
C SER A 404 -19.18 1.00 2.59
N SER A 405 -19.12 1.43 1.31
CA SER A 405 -18.12 2.37 0.77
C SER A 405 -18.19 3.72 1.47
N VAL A 406 -19.38 4.30 1.55
CA VAL A 406 -19.61 5.63 2.15
C VAL A 406 -19.17 5.62 3.62
N ALA A 407 -19.51 4.58 4.39
CA ALA A 407 -19.06 4.47 5.78
C ALA A 407 -17.52 4.49 5.91
N MET A 408 -16.79 3.87 4.97
CA MET A 408 -15.32 3.77 4.99
C MET A 408 -14.61 5.11 4.81
N HIS A 409 -15.24 6.11 4.20
CA HIS A 409 -14.61 7.42 3.99
C HIS A 409 -14.17 8.05 5.31
N SER A 410 -14.90 7.81 6.41
CA SER A 410 -14.57 8.38 7.72
C SER A 410 -13.75 7.46 8.62
N TYR A 411 -13.34 6.28 8.14
CA TYR A 411 -12.74 5.23 8.97
C TYR A 411 -11.47 5.70 9.70
N TYR A 412 -10.67 6.59 9.11
CA TYR A 412 -9.48 7.18 9.75
C TYR A 412 -9.77 7.90 11.07
N ARG A 413 -10.98 8.45 11.25
CA ARG A 413 -11.40 9.11 12.50
C ARG A 413 -11.62 8.13 13.65
N HIS A 414 -11.75 6.85 13.32
CA HIS A 414 -12.09 5.77 14.24
C HIS A 414 -10.90 4.83 14.53
N GLN A 415 -9.72 5.14 13.98
CA GLN A 415 -8.46 4.41 14.11
C GLN A 415 -7.34 5.33 14.63
N ILE A 416 -7.65 6.19 15.60
CA ILE A 416 -6.68 7.14 16.15
C ILE A 416 -5.63 6.34 16.93
N PRO A 417 -4.34 6.41 16.54
CA PRO A 417 -3.32 5.53 17.11
C PRO A 417 -3.06 5.86 18.59
N GLU A 418 -2.86 4.85 19.43
CA GLU A 418 -2.47 5.09 20.84
C GLU A 418 -0.99 5.46 20.98
N ARG A 419 -0.14 4.97 20.09
CA ARG A 419 1.30 5.25 20.10
C ARG A 419 1.54 6.74 19.78
N ALA A 420 2.35 7.38 20.61
CA ALA A 420 2.65 8.80 20.47
C ALA A 420 3.49 9.13 19.22
N GLY A 421 3.37 10.38 18.76
CA GLY A 421 4.18 10.97 17.69
C GLY A 421 3.50 11.00 16.32
N PHE A 422 2.36 10.33 16.14
CA PHE A 422 1.57 10.45 14.91
C PHE A 422 0.79 11.77 14.88
N TYR A 423 1.52 12.89 14.75
CA TYR A 423 1.02 14.23 15.00
C TYR A 423 -0.08 14.69 14.04
N GLY A 424 -0.19 14.09 12.85
CA GLY A 424 -1.33 14.34 11.95
C GLY A 424 -2.69 13.98 12.55
N PHE A 425 -2.72 13.08 13.55
CA PHE A 425 -3.93 12.69 14.28
C PHE A 425 -4.23 13.54 15.51
N ASP A 426 -3.33 14.44 15.91
CA ASP A 426 -3.52 15.23 17.14
C ASP A 426 -4.75 16.14 17.06
N GLN A 427 -5.15 16.53 15.84
CA GLN A 427 -6.40 17.25 15.57
C GLN A 427 -7.68 16.50 15.99
N PHE A 428 -7.61 15.18 16.22
CA PHE A 428 -8.75 14.36 16.64
C PHE A 428 -8.74 14.02 18.12
N ARG A 429 -7.71 14.44 18.86
CA ARG A 429 -7.56 14.22 20.30
C ARG A 429 -8.14 15.39 21.09
N THR A 430 -8.65 15.09 22.27
CA THR A 430 -9.11 16.05 23.27
C THR A 430 -8.50 15.73 24.63
N VAL A 431 -8.67 16.64 25.59
CA VAL A 431 -8.29 16.40 27.00
C VAL A 431 -8.98 15.17 27.61
N ASN A 432 -10.12 14.74 27.06
CA ASN A 432 -10.94 13.63 27.56
C ASN A 432 -10.89 12.38 26.65
N GLY A 433 -10.01 12.33 25.64
CA GLY A 433 -9.90 11.21 24.70
C GLY A 433 -9.92 11.64 23.24
N THR A 434 -10.91 11.20 22.48
CA THR A 434 -11.05 11.47 21.04
C THR A 434 -12.39 12.10 20.72
N ASN A 435 -12.46 12.85 19.61
CA ASN A 435 -13.73 13.46 19.14
C ASN A 435 -14.73 12.44 18.56
N TYR A 436 -14.30 11.20 18.34
CA TYR A 436 -15.05 10.19 17.61
C TYR A 436 -15.02 8.84 18.35
N PRO A 437 -16.06 7.99 18.21
CA PRO A 437 -16.01 6.60 18.64
C PRO A 437 -14.77 5.89 18.06
N GLN A 438 -14.02 5.14 18.87
CA GLN A 438 -12.84 4.39 18.40
C GLN A 438 -13.19 2.91 18.20
N ARG A 439 -12.53 2.26 17.23
CA ARG A 439 -12.77 0.85 16.85
C ARG A 439 -11.66 -0.06 17.35
N THR A 440 -12.05 -1.30 17.64
CA THR A 440 -11.13 -2.38 17.97
C THR A 440 -11.49 -3.61 17.13
N PRO A 441 -10.51 -4.30 16.52
CA PRO A 441 -9.06 -4.09 16.63
C PRO A 441 -8.54 -2.86 15.85
N ASP A 442 -7.31 -2.44 16.17
CA ASP A 442 -6.56 -1.47 15.36
C ASP A 442 -6.14 -2.14 14.05
N THR A 443 -6.90 -1.88 12.99
CA THR A 443 -6.72 -2.53 11.69
C THR A 443 -5.48 -2.00 10.98
N SER A 444 -5.15 -0.71 11.14
CA SER A 444 -3.96 -0.11 10.55
C SER A 444 -2.67 -0.74 11.07
N LYS A 445 -2.55 -0.83 12.40
CA LYS A 445 -1.40 -1.45 13.06
C LYS A 445 -1.30 -2.93 12.70
N SER A 446 -2.43 -3.64 12.66
CA SER A 446 -2.46 -5.07 12.32
C SER A 446 -1.98 -5.31 10.88
N LEU A 447 -2.44 -4.48 9.94
CA LEU A 447 -2.02 -4.54 8.54
C LEU A 447 -0.53 -4.25 8.39
N ALA A 448 -0.04 -3.13 8.94
CA ALA A 448 1.37 -2.76 8.85
C ALA A 448 2.28 -3.82 9.50
N ARG A 449 1.87 -4.42 10.63
CA ARG A 449 2.60 -5.51 11.27
C ARG A 449 2.60 -6.78 10.44
N SER A 450 1.50 -7.11 9.78
CA SER A 450 1.42 -8.26 8.87
C SER A 450 2.41 -8.09 7.72
N VAL A 451 2.41 -6.93 7.07
CA VAL A 451 3.25 -6.66 5.90
C VAL A 451 4.74 -6.56 6.27
N SER A 452 5.08 -5.85 7.36
CA SER A 452 6.47 -5.69 7.79
C SER A 452 7.03 -6.91 8.51
N GLY A 453 6.21 -7.66 9.25
CA GLY A 453 6.68 -8.59 10.28
C GLY A 453 7.28 -7.89 11.51
N GLY A 454 7.18 -6.56 11.61
CA GLY A 454 7.76 -5.72 12.65
C GLY A 454 6.80 -4.61 13.14
N ASN A 455 7.32 -3.69 13.97
CA ASN A 455 6.51 -2.66 14.62
C ASN A 455 7.01 -1.22 14.39
N HIS A 456 7.96 -1.01 13.46
CA HIS A 456 8.54 0.32 13.18
C HIS A 456 9.07 0.97 14.47
N THR A 457 9.94 0.26 15.19
CA THR A 457 10.53 0.67 16.47
C THR A 457 11.69 1.66 16.33
N GLY A 458 12.30 1.74 15.14
CA GLY A 458 13.53 2.47 14.84
C GLY A 458 14.81 1.68 15.09
N THR A 459 14.73 0.41 15.50
CA THR A 459 15.88 -0.42 15.90
C THR A 459 16.58 -1.03 14.69
N ILE A 460 17.11 -0.19 13.81
CA ILE A 460 17.72 -0.65 12.55
C ILE A 460 19.04 -1.40 12.78
N GLY A 461 19.20 -2.52 12.09
CA GLY A 461 20.39 -3.40 12.12
C GLY A 461 21.45 -3.05 11.07
N CYS A 462 21.18 -2.11 10.18
CA CYS A 462 22.12 -1.62 9.17
C CYS A 462 21.86 -0.13 8.86
N LYS A 463 22.65 0.48 7.96
CA LYS A 463 22.47 1.88 7.56
C LYS A 463 21.20 2.03 6.70
N LEU A 464 20.49 3.14 6.88
CA LEU A 464 19.24 3.41 6.18
C LEU A 464 19.25 4.79 5.52
N ILE A 465 18.90 4.85 4.24
CA ILE A 465 18.46 6.09 3.58
C ILE A 465 16.96 5.96 3.30
N VAL A 466 16.16 6.91 3.77
CA VAL A 466 14.76 7.02 3.39
C VAL A 466 14.63 8.05 2.28
N VAL A 467 13.98 7.68 1.18
CA VAL A 467 13.69 8.55 0.04
C VAL A 467 12.19 8.82 0.02
N GLN A 468 11.80 10.03 0.43
CA GLN A 468 10.41 10.45 0.54
C GLN A 468 10.09 11.54 -0.48
N ASN A 469 8.84 11.59 -0.93
CA ASN A 469 8.39 12.52 -1.95
C ASN A 469 7.36 13.50 -1.39
N LEU A 470 7.44 14.78 -1.79
CA LEU A 470 6.62 15.87 -1.24
C LEU A 470 5.22 16.01 -1.87
N LEU A 471 4.95 15.39 -3.02
CA LEU A 471 3.60 15.30 -3.61
C LEU A 471 2.93 13.95 -3.37
N ASP A 472 3.51 13.09 -2.53
CA ASP A 472 2.96 11.78 -2.23
C ASP A 472 1.68 11.88 -1.37
N SER A 473 0.54 11.52 -1.97
CA SER A 473 -0.76 11.48 -1.33
C SER A 473 -1.12 10.08 -0.79
N ASP A 474 -0.32 9.05 -1.05
CA ASP A 474 -0.52 7.69 -0.50
C ASP A 474 0.29 7.51 0.80
N ALA A 475 1.59 7.80 0.73
CA ALA A 475 2.50 7.80 1.87
C ALA A 475 2.89 9.24 2.22
N PHE A 476 2.12 9.85 3.13
CA PHE A 476 2.30 11.25 3.48
C PHE A 476 3.73 11.59 3.89
N PRO A 477 4.29 12.75 3.46
CA PRO A 477 5.70 13.08 3.67
C PRO A 477 6.16 13.01 5.13
N TRP A 478 5.26 13.28 6.07
CA TRP A 478 5.55 13.26 7.50
C TRP A 478 5.71 11.84 8.08
N HIS A 479 5.24 10.79 7.38
CA HIS A 479 5.47 9.40 7.78
C HIS A 479 6.96 9.09 7.92
N ALA A 480 7.77 9.54 6.96
CA ALA A 480 9.22 9.38 6.99
C ALA A 480 9.88 10.16 8.14
N ASP A 481 9.42 11.38 8.42
CA ASP A 481 9.87 12.18 9.56
C ASP A 481 9.51 11.52 10.91
N TRP A 482 8.30 10.97 11.01
CA TRP A 482 7.90 10.21 12.19
C TRP A 482 8.81 9.00 12.40
N TYR A 483 9.12 8.23 11.35
CA TYR A 483 10.00 7.07 11.47
C TYR A 483 11.45 7.49 11.79
N ARG A 484 11.94 8.56 11.17
CA ARG A 484 13.21 9.21 11.52
C ARG A 484 13.31 9.49 13.02
N SER A 485 12.24 10.00 13.64
CA SER A 485 12.22 10.24 15.08
C SER A 485 12.29 8.94 15.91
N GLN A 486 11.75 7.83 15.42
CA GLN A 486 11.89 6.52 16.06
C GLN A 486 13.36 6.07 16.02
N VAL A 487 13.99 6.12 14.85
CA VAL A 487 15.40 5.74 14.67
C VAL A 487 16.32 6.61 15.51
N LYS A 488 16.11 7.93 15.52
CA LYS A 488 16.88 8.86 16.33
C LYS A 488 16.82 8.54 17.82
N ARG A 489 15.63 8.17 18.32
CA ARG A 489 15.46 7.73 19.72
C ARG A 489 16.22 6.44 20.03
N GLN A 490 16.25 5.48 19.12
CA GLN A 490 16.95 4.21 19.33
C GLN A 490 18.47 4.33 19.20
N LEU A 491 18.97 5.15 18.27
CA LEU A 491 20.40 5.24 17.97
C LEU A 491 21.14 6.28 18.81
N GLY A 492 20.47 7.32 19.31
CA GLY A 492 21.11 8.41 20.03
C GLY A 492 22.21 9.07 19.19
N ASP A 493 23.41 9.17 19.75
CA ASP A 493 24.57 9.81 19.10
C ASP A 493 25.00 9.13 17.79
N ARG A 494 24.63 7.86 17.57
CA ARG A 494 24.95 7.13 16.34
C ARG A 494 24.03 7.47 15.17
N PHE A 495 23.00 8.29 15.38
CA PHE A 495 21.95 8.53 14.39
C PHE A 495 22.50 9.10 13.08
N GLU A 496 23.35 10.13 13.13
CA GLU A 496 23.84 10.83 11.93
C GLU A 496 24.74 9.95 11.03
N ASP A 497 25.38 8.92 11.59
CA ASP A 497 26.23 7.98 10.86
C ASP A 497 25.45 6.82 10.19
N ASN A 498 24.19 6.62 10.60
CA ASN A 498 23.41 5.42 10.25
C ASN A 498 22.08 5.71 9.57
N TYR A 499 21.60 6.96 9.57
CA TYR A 499 20.31 7.31 8.99
C TYR A 499 20.38 8.60 8.17
N ARG A 500 19.75 8.59 7.00
CA ARG A 500 19.46 9.80 6.20
C ARG A 500 18.01 9.81 5.74
N LEU A 501 17.45 11.01 5.60
CA LEU A 501 16.13 11.23 5.00
C LEU A 501 16.27 12.25 3.87
N TRP A 502 15.92 11.84 2.66
CA TRP A 502 15.91 12.66 1.46
C TRP A 502 14.47 12.98 1.09
N TYR A 503 14.21 14.25 0.79
CA TYR A 503 12.94 14.70 0.25
C TYR A 503 13.11 15.12 -1.20
N ASN A 504 12.28 14.57 -2.07
CA ASN A 504 12.20 14.99 -3.47
C ASN A 504 10.98 15.88 -3.65
N ASP A 505 11.21 17.09 -4.14
CA ASP A 505 10.12 17.96 -4.54
C ASP A 505 9.59 17.58 -5.92
N ASN A 506 8.30 17.86 -6.16
CA ASN A 506 7.60 17.51 -7.40
C ASN A 506 7.70 16.02 -7.78
N ALA A 507 7.87 15.12 -6.81
CA ALA A 507 7.77 13.68 -7.02
C ALA A 507 6.54 13.13 -6.29
N GLU A 508 5.94 12.08 -6.84
CA GLU A 508 4.71 11.44 -6.34
C GLU A 508 5.00 10.02 -5.80
N HIS A 509 3.96 9.25 -5.48
CA HIS A 509 4.09 7.89 -4.96
C HIS A 509 4.82 6.93 -5.92
N PHE A 510 4.51 6.98 -7.21
CA PHE A 510 4.89 5.96 -8.18
C PHE A 510 6.38 6.00 -8.57
N TYR A 511 7.08 4.87 -8.39
CA TYR A 511 8.43 4.62 -8.92
C TYR A 511 8.45 3.68 -10.13
N GLU A 512 7.31 3.12 -10.51
CA GLU A 512 7.16 2.29 -11.71
C GLU A 512 6.82 3.12 -12.96
N LYS A 513 6.35 2.46 -14.03
CA LYS A 513 5.94 3.11 -15.28
C LYS A 513 4.81 4.11 -15.01
N ARG A 514 5.09 5.38 -15.28
CA ARG A 514 4.15 6.49 -15.05
C ARG A 514 3.34 6.79 -16.32
N PRO A 515 2.08 7.24 -16.20
CA PRO A 515 1.33 7.72 -17.35
C PRO A 515 2.08 8.90 -18.02
N PRO A 516 2.24 8.92 -19.36
CA PRO A 516 3.05 9.93 -20.04
C PRO A 516 2.63 11.37 -19.75
N HIS A 517 1.33 11.63 -19.57
CA HIS A 517 0.81 12.95 -19.23
C HIS A 517 1.31 13.46 -17.88
N ARG A 518 1.77 12.58 -16.98
CA ARG A 518 2.32 12.93 -15.67
C ARG A 518 3.72 13.50 -15.76
N LEU A 519 4.53 13.05 -16.71
CA LEU A 519 5.96 13.40 -16.80
C LEU A 519 6.22 14.89 -17.03
N ALA A 520 5.20 15.66 -17.41
CA ALA A 520 5.26 17.11 -17.49
C ALA A 520 5.18 17.82 -16.12
N LEU A 521 4.67 17.14 -15.08
CA LEU A 521 4.35 17.71 -13.76
C LEU A 521 5.22 17.13 -12.65
N ILE A 522 5.70 15.90 -12.81
CA ILE A 522 6.46 15.19 -11.78
C ILE A 522 7.87 14.85 -12.23
N VAL A 523 8.78 14.79 -11.26
CA VAL A 523 10.15 14.35 -11.40
C VAL A 523 10.22 12.84 -11.18
N PRO A 524 10.66 12.06 -12.18
CA PRO A 524 11.04 10.67 -11.97
C PRO A 524 12.13 10.55 -10.91
N TYR A 525 11.90 9.75 -9.88
CA TYR A 525 12.84 9.58 -8.78
C TYR A 525 13.60 8.24 -8.82
N ASN A 526 13.53 7.52 -9.94
CA ASN A 526 14.20 6.23 -10.15
C ASN A 526 15.71 6.34 -9.92
N GLY A 527 16.35 7.29 -10.62
CA GLY A 527 17.77 7.59 -10.43
C GLY A 527 18.11 8.08 -9.01
N ILE A 528 17.15 8.67 -8.28
CA ILE A 528 17.39 9.19 -6.92
C ILE A 528 17.51 8.05 -5.92
N TYR A 529 16.57 7.08 -5.93
CA TYR A 529 16.69 5.94 -5.03
C TYR A 529 17.82 5.00 -5.45
N GLN A 530 18.11 4.89 -6.75
CA GLN A 530 19.25 4.14 -7.26
C GLN A 530 20.59 4.74 -6.81
N GLN A 531 20.68 6.07 -6.71
CA GLN A 531 21.84 6.77 -6.16
C GLN A 531 21.97 6.64 -4.63
N ALA A 532 20.88 6.33 -3.93
CA ALA A 532 20.88 6.08 -2.49
C ALA A 532 21.41 4.69 -2.11
N LEU A 533 21.32 3.74 -3.05
CA LEU A 533 21.89 2.38 -2.98
C LEU A 533 23.39 2.40 -3.29
#